data_AF-A0A932MJC0-F1
#
_entry.id   AF-A0A932MJC0-F1
#
_cell.length_a   1.000
_cell.length_b   1.000
_cell.length_c   1.000
_cell.angle_alpha   90.00
_cell.angle_beta   90.00
_cell.angle_gamma   90.00
#
_symmetry.space_group_name_H-M   'P 1'
#
loop_
_entity.id
_entity.type
_entity.pdbx_description
1 polymer ?
#
loop_
_entity_poly.entity_id
_entity_poly.type
_entity_poly.pdbx_seq_one_letter_code
_entity_poly.pdbx_strand_id
1 'polypeptide(L)'
;MEIFKLYWHAVQSRVCAHCVDSDRHGHCRLSGEEECGLKAHFPRIVQAILSVHDPRIEPYVDSLRRNVCAACRHQTPDGRCSTRSRLDCGLDRYFPLVIDAVEEAHVGFEKHEPAFGD
;
A
#
# COMPACT_ATOMS: atom_id res chain seq x y z
N MET A 1 15.18 3.08 7.58
CA MET A 1 14.25 2.07 8.17
C MET A 1 13.12 2.73 8.96
N GLU A 2 13.36 3.85 9.67
CA GLU A 2 12.32 4.60 10.41
C GLU A 2 11.19 5.16 9.51
N ILE A 3 11.51 5.65 8.31
CA ILE A 3 10.49 6.23 7.42
C ILE A 3 9.42 5.22 6.98
N PHE A 4 9.80 3.95 6.75
CA PHE A 4 8.85 2.89 6.42
C PHE A 4 7.92 2.54 7.59
N LYS A 5 8.36 2.70 8.85
CA LYS A 5 7.49 2.50 10.01
C LYS A 5 6.39 3.56 10.06
N LEU A 6 6.72 4.79 9.70
CA LEU A 6 5.76 5.88 9.71
C LEU A 6 4.72 5.74 8.59
N TYR A 7 5.15 5.42 7.37
CA TYR A 7 4.22 5.04 6.30
C TYR A 7 3.36 3.85 6.72
N TRP A 8 3.96 2.85 7.36
CA TRP A 8 3.21 1.69 7.84
C TRP A 8 2.15 2.07 8.87
N HIS A 9 2.47 2.92 9.84
CA HIS A 9 1.50 3.40 10.82
C HIS A 9 0.35 4.18 10.18
N ALA A 10 0.64 5.05 9.21
CA ALA A 10 -0.38 5.81 8.48
C ALA A 10 -1.30 4.87 7.68
N VAL A 11 -0.72 3.90 6.97
CA VAL A 11 -1.50 2.91 6.20
C VAL A 11 -2.29 1.99 7.13
N GLN A 12 -1.70 1.55 8.24
CA GLN A 12 -2.36 0.68 9.21
C GLN A 12 -3.58 1.36 9.83
N SER A 13 -3.44 2.60 10.31
CA SER A 13 -4.55 3.31 10.96
C SER A 13 -5.73 3.56 10.01
N ARG A 14 -5.46 3.84 8.73
CA ARG A 14 -6.49 4.08 7.72
C ARG A 14 -7.07 2.79 7.16
N VAL A 15 -6.23 1.87 6.68
CA VAL A 15 -6.70 0.68 5.97
C VAL A 15 -7.25 -0.38 6.93
N CYS A 16 -6.61 -0.61 8.08
CA CYS A 16 -7.10 -1.64 9.02
C CYS A 16 -8.46 -1.27 9.64
N ALA A 17 -8.87 0.00 9.65
CA ALA A 17 -10.24 0.36 10.05
C ALA A 17 -11.30 -0.13 9.05
N HIS A 18 -10.95 -0.28 7.76
CA HIS A 18 -11.86 -0.67 6.68
C HIS A 18 -11.63 -2.10 6.14
N CYS A 19 -10.53 -2.74 6.55
CA CYS A 19 -10.15 -4.08 6.10
C CYS A 19 -11.19 -5.13 6.50
N VAL A 20 -11.54 -6.03 5.57
CA VAL A 20 -12.49 -7.13 5.84
C VAL A 20 -11.99 -8.06 6.93
N ASP A 21 -10.66 -8.21 7.04
CA ASP A 21 -10.00 -9.01 8.07
C ASP A 21 -9.86 -8.27 9.41
N SER A 22 -10.35 -7.03 9.50
CA SER A 22 -10.36 -6.25 10.74
C SER A 22 -11.51 -6.64 11.65
N ASP A 23 -11.28 -6.58 12.96
CA ASP A 23 -12.32 -6.62 14.00
C ASP A 23 -13.28 -5.41 13.99
N ARG A 24 -13.13 -4.48 13.03
CA ARG A 24 -13.84 -3.19 12.94
C ARG A 24 -13.45 -2.19 14.03
N HIS A 25 -12.53 -2.55 14.91
CA HIS A 25 -11.86 -1.66 15.86
C HIS A 25 -10.42 -1.36 15.44
N GLY A 26 -10.00 -1.81 14.25
CA GLY A 26 -8.67 -1.56 13.67
C GLY A 26 -7.66 -2.67 13.94
N HIS A 27 -8.05 -3.76 14.62
CA HIS A 27 -7.16 -4.89 14.83
C HIS A 27 -7.29 -5.92 13.70
N CYS A 28 -6.16 -6.29 13.13
CA CYS A 28 -6.09 -7.36 12.12
C CYS A 28 -6.36 -8.72 12.77
N ARG A 29 -7.32 -9.48 12.24
CA ARG A 29 -7.68 -10.83 12.72
C ARG A 29 -6.97 -11.95 11.95
N LEU A 30 -6.07 -11.64 11.02
CA LEU A 30 -5.25 -12.68 10.38
C LEU A 30 -4.43 -13.39 11.46
N SER A 31 -4.45 -14.72 11.43
CA SER A 31 -3.68 -15.54 12.37
C SER A 31 -2.18 -15.48 12.00
N GLY A 32 -1.30 -15.85 12.93
CA GLY A 32 0.15 -15.76 12.74
C GLY A 32 0.73 -16.60 11.58
N GLU A 33 -0.06 -17.48 10.97
CA GLU A 33 0.32 -18.25 9.78
C GLU A 33 0.09 -17.48 8.47
N GLU A 34 -0.78 -16.45 8.48
CA GLU A 34 -1.11 -15.63 7.32
C GLU A 34 -0.55 -14.21 7.49
N GLU A 35 0.49 -13.87 6.73
CA GLU A 35 1.00 -12.50 6.70
C GLU A 35 0.06 -11.60 5.88
N CYS A 36 -0.32 -10.44 6.44
CA CYS A 36 -1.05 -9.41 5.73
C CYS A 36 -0.36 -9.06 4.41
N GLY A 37 -1.05 -9.21 3.28
CA GLY A 37 -0.49 -8.97 1.95
C GLY A 37 0.05 -7.54 1.74
N LEU A 38 -0.51 -6.55 2.45
CA LEU A 38 0.04 -5.19 2.47
C LEU A 38 1.40 -5.15 3.15
N LYS A 39 1.55 -5.83 4.29
CA LYS A 39 2.80 -5.87 5.06
C LYS A 39 3.90 -6.59 4.29
N ALA A 40 3.58 -7.75 3.70
CA ALA A 40 4.51 -8.57 2.93
C ALA A 40 5.14 -7.84 1.74
N HIS A 41 4.42 -6.87 1.15
CA HIS A 41 4.87 -6.11 -0.02
C HIS A 41 5.13 -4.63 0.28
N PHE A 42 5.10 -4.23 1.55
CA PHE A 42 4.98 -2.82 1.94
C PHE A 42 6.06 -1.90 1.35
N PRO A 43 7.36 -2.26 1.37
CA PRO A 43 8.39 -1.39 0.79
C PRO A 43 8.19 -1.14 -0.71
N ARG A 44 7.78 -2.17 -1.46
CA ARG A 44 7.50 -2.04 -2.91
C ARG A 44 6.25 -1.22 -3.18
N ILE A 45 5.23 -1.34 -2.32
CA ILE A 45 3.99 -0.55 -2.42
C ILE A 45 4.31 0.94 -2.26
N VAL A 46 5.02 1.32 -1.21
CA VAL A 46 5.42 2.72 -0.97
C VAL A 46 6.23 3.25 -2.16
N GLN A 47 7.21 2.49 -2.64
CA GLN A 47 8.01 2.90 -3.80
C GLN A 47 7.17 3.05 -5.07
N ALA A 48 6.21 2.15 -5.31
CA ALA A 48 5.33 2.22 -6.48
C ALA A 48 4.44 3.47 -6.44
N ILE A 49 3.96 3.86 -5.25
CA ILE A 49 3.15 5.07 -5.04
C ILE A 49 4.01 6.32 -5.25
N LEU A 50 5.12 6.45 -4.53
CA LEU A 50 5.97 7.65 -4.57
C LEU A 50 6.67 7.87 -5.92
N SER A 51 6.69 6.87 -6.79
CA SER A 51 7.18 7.03 -8.17
C SER A 51 6.19 7.74 -9.10
N VAL A 52 4.93 7.89 -8.68
CA VAL A 52 3.85 8.48 -9.48
C VAL A 52 3.56 9.89 -8.96
N HIS A 53 3.38 10.82 -9.89
CA HIS A 53 3.09 12.23 -9.62
C HIS A 53 1.94 12.66 -10.55
N ASP A 54 0.74 12.13 -10.32
CA ASP A 54 -0.43 12.40 -11.15
C ASP A 54 -1.67 12.48 -10.24
N PRO A 55 -2.61 13.43 -10.45
CA PRO A 55 -3.81 13.50 -9.62
C PRO A 55 -4.82 12.37 -9.87
N ARG A 56 -4.62 11.55 -10.91
CA ARG A 56 -5.54 10.47 -11.29
C ARG A 56 -5.08 9.14 -10.71
N ILE A 57 -6.01 8.21 -10.51
CA ILE A 57 -5.72 6.90 -9.91
C ILE A 57 -5.06 5.92 -10.90
N GLU A 58 -5.33 6.04 -12.20
CA GLU A 58 -4.89 5.07 -13.21
C GLU A 58 -3.37 4.90 -13.25
N PRO A 59 -2.54 5.97 -13.21
CA PRO A 59 -1.08 5.84 -13.14
C PRO A 59 -0.57 5.09 -11.91
N TYR A 60 -1.23 5.22 -10.75
CA TYR A 60 -0.89 4.44 -9.56
C TYR A 60 -1.23 2.97 -9.74
N VAL A 61 -2.41 2.67 -10.30
CA VAL A 61 -2.83 1.28 -10.58
C VAL A 61 -1.82 0.61 -11.51
N ASP A 62 -1.43 1.32 -12.56
CA ASP A 62 -0.42 0.91 -13.51
C ASP A 62 0.94 0.63 -12.84
N SER A 63 1.40 1.53 -11.97
CA SER A 63 2.62 1.34 -11.18
C SER A 63 2.51 0.12 -10.27
N LEU A 64 1.37 -0.06 -9.60
CA LEU A 64 1.08 -1.22 -8.76
C LEU A 64 1.18 -2.52 -9.57
N ARG A 65 0.59 -2.58 -10.77
CA ARG A 65 0.64 -3.77 -11.63
C ARG A 65 2.07 -4.13 -12.03
N ARG A 66 2.84 -3.14 -12.47
CA ARG A 66 4.20 -3.34 -12.99
C ARG A 66 5.21 -3.67 -11.90
N ASN A 67 5.09 -3.06 -10.71
CA ASN A 67 6.15 -3.11 -9.70
C ASN A 67 5.83 -4.07 -8.54
N VAL A 68 4.56 -4.17 -8.14
CA VAL A 68 4.15 -5.01 -7.01
C VAL A 68 3.53 -6.31 -7.49
N CYS A 69 2.50 -6.22 -8.36
CA CYS A 69 1.79 -7.42 -8.81
C CYS A 69 2.67 -8.34 -9.66
N ALA A 70 3.58 -7.81 -10.48
CA ALA A 70 4.53 -8.61 -11.25
C ALA A 70 5.46 -9.48 -10.40
N ALA A 71 5.70 -9.10 -9.14
CA ALA A 71 6.48 -9.87 -8.17
C ALA A 71 5.62 -10.65 -7.16
N CYS A 72 4.29 -10.65 -7.33
CA CYS A 72 3.36 -11.35 -6.45
C CYS A 72 3.17 -12.79 -6.92
N ARG A 73 3.24 -13.75 -5.98
CA ARG A 73 3.04 -15.20 -6.27
C ARG A 73 1.69 -15.53 -6.92
N HIS A 74 0.70 -14.64 -6.81
CA HIS A 74 -0.64 -14.83 -7.35
C HIS A 74 -0.80 -14.34 -8.79
N GLN A 75 0.18 -13.61 -9.34
CA GLN A 75 0.16 -13.16 -10.73
C GLN A 75 0.87 -14.17 -11.63
N THR A 76 0.18 -14.59 -12.70
CA THR A 76 0.76 -15.42 -13.74
C THR A 76 1.66 -14.60 -14.69
N PRO A 77 2.57 -15.22 -15.46
CA PRO A 77 3.45 -14.50 -16.38
C PRO A 77 2.74 -13.64 -17.42
N ASP A 78 1.49 -13.97 -17.77
CA ASP A 78 0.64 -13.21 -18.69
C ASP A 78 -0.20 -12.10 -18.00
N GLY A 79 0.07 -11.80 -16.72
CA GLY A 79 -0.52 -10.68 -15.99
C GLY A 79 -1.89 -10.97 -15.34
N ARG A 80 -2.43 -12.18 -15.47
CA ARG A 80 -3.68 -12.58 -14.79
C ARG A 80 -3.43 -12.81 -13.30
N CYS A 81 -4.42 -12.48 -12.48
CA CYS A 81 -4.34 -12.65 -11.03
C CYS A 81 -5.71 -13.07 -10.49
N SER A 82 -5.80 -14.30 -9.98
CA SER A 82 -7.07 -14.90 -9.54
C SER A 82 -7.66 -14.19 -8.32
N THR A 83 -6.82 -13.72 -7.40
CA THR A 83 -7.27 -12.97 -6.21
C THR A 83 -7.85 -11.62 -6.60
N ARG A 84 -7.27 -10.94 -7.60
CA ARG A 84 -7.83 -9.71 -8.16
C ARG A 84 -9.16 -9.96 -8.85
N SER A 85 -9.25 -10.98 -9.70
CA SER A 85 -10.49 -11.31 -10.43
C SER A 85 -11.65 -11.68 -9.51
N ARG A 86 -11.37 -12.18 -8.31
CA ARG A 86 -12.38 -12.50 -7.28
C ARG A 86 -12.63 -11.37 -6.29
N LEU A 87 -11.96 -10.22 -6.47
CA LEU A 87 -11.98 -9.09 -5.54
C LEU A 87 -11.38 -9.40 -4.16
N ASP A 88 -10.63 -10.49 -4.00
CA ASP A 88 -10.05 -10.95 -2.73
C ASP A 88 -8.66 -10.34 -2.47
N CYS A 89 -8.08 -9.63 -3.42
CA CYS A 89 -6.79 -8.96 -3.22
C CYS A 89 -6.98 -7.73 -2.31
N GLY A 90 -6.61 -7.86 -1.03
CA GLY A 90 -6.69 -6.76 -0.05
C GLY A 90 -5.93 -5.51 -0.48
N LEU A 91 -4.73 -5.66 -1.07
CA LEU A 91 -3.98 -4.53 -1.62
C LEU A 91 -4.77 -3.82 -2.73
N ASP A 92 -5.35 -4.58 -3.67
CA ASP A 92 -6.11 -4.00 -4.77
C ASP A 92 -7.39 -3.31 -4.31
N ARG A 93 -8.14 -3.97 -3.41
CA ARG A 93 -9.40 -3.49 -2.87
C ARG A 93 -9.25 -2.16 -2.10
N TYR A 94 -8.17 -2.04 -1.33
CA TYR A 94 -7.94 -0.86 -0.49
C TYR A 94 -6.89 0.09 -1.06
N PHE A 95 -6.46 -0.10 -2.32
CA PHE A 95 -5.38 0.68 -2.90
C PHE A 95 -5.57 2.21 -2.85
N PRO A 96 -6.77 2.77 -3.11
CA PRO A 96 -6.99 4.21 -2.93
C PRO A 96 -6.64 4.71 -1.53
N LEU A 97 -7.06 4.00 -0.48
CA LEU A 97 -6.76 4.35 0.91
C LEU A 97 -5.27 4.25 1.24
N VAL A 98 -4.56 3.32 0.58
CA VAL A 98 -3.11 3.17 0.73
C VAL A 98 -2.39 4.36 0.09
N ILE A 99 -2.82 4.80 -1.10
CA ILE A 99 -2.26 5.98 -1.78
C ILE A 99 -2.42 7.19 -0.87
N ASP A 100 -3.64 7.51 -0.44
CA ASP A 100 -3.93 8.67 0.41
C ASP A 100 -3.07 8.67 1.68
N ALA A 101 -2.95 7.52 2.35
CA ALA A 101 -2.15 7.40 3.57
C ALA A 101 -0.65 7.59 3.34
N VAL A 102 -0.11 7.10 2.23
CA VAL A 102 1.32 7.25 1.90
C VAL A 102 1.63 8.67 1.49
N GLU A 103 0.82 9.28 0.63
CA GLU A 103 1.04 10.64 0.15
C GLU A 103 0.89 11.69 1.26
N GLU A 104 -0.15 11.58 2.09
CA GLU A 104 -0.32 12.49 3.24
C GLU A 104 0.86 12.39 4.21
N ALA A 105 1.31 11.16 4.50
CA ALA A 105 2.49 10.95 5.34
C ALA A 105 3.74 11.55 4.68
N HIS A 106 3.90 11.38 3.37
CA HIS A 106 5.04 11.91 2.61
C HIS A 106 5.10 13.45 2.66
N VAL A 107 3.98 14.11 2.38
CA VAL A 107 3.87 15.58 2.49
C VAL A 107 4.10 16.04 3.93
N GLY A 108 3.64 15.27 4.92
CA GLY A 108 3.93 15.51 6.33
C GLY A 108 5.43 15.51 6.67
N PHE A 109 6.21 14.66 6.00
CA PHE A 109 7.68 14.63 6.10
C PHE A 109 8.33 15.85 5.47
N GLU A 110 8.00 16.15 4.22
CA GLU A 110 8.63 17.26 3.49
C GLU A 110 8.43 18.61 4.21
N LYS A 111 7.30 18.79 4.91
CA LYS A 111 7.02 19.99 5.71
C LYS A 111 7.83 20.11 7.01
N HIS A 112 8.41 19.00 7.50
CA HIS A 112 9.24 18.96 8.72
C HIS A 112 10.74 18.87 8.43
N GLU A 113 11.15 18.81 7.16
CA GLU A 113 12.56 18.96 6.78
C GLU A 113 12.92 20.45 6.88
N PRO A 114 13.80 20.88 7.81
CA PRO A 114 14.32 22.23 7.75
C PRO A 114 15.05 22.38 6.43
N ALA A 115 14.70 23.42 5.67
CA ALA A 115 15.41 23.80 4.46
C ALA A 115 16.91 23.95 4.78
N PHE A 116 17.69 22.90 4.55
CA PHE A 116 19.13 22.99 4.44
C PHE A 116 19.42 23.62 3.07
N GLY A 117 19.33 24.94 3.05
CA GLY A 117 20.06 25.73 2.09
C GLY A 117 21.53 25.72 2.47
N ASP A 118 22.37 25.47 1.48
CA ASP A 118 23.64 26.17 1.23
C ASP A 118 23.86 26.18 -0.29
#